data_AF-A0A8H9HXU9-F1
#
_entry.id   AF-A0A8H9HXU9-F1
#
_cell.length_a   1.000
_cell.length_b   1.000
_cell.length_c   1.000
_cell.angle_alpha   90.00
_cell.angle_beta   90.00
_cell.angle_gamma   90.00
#
_symmetry.space_group_name_H-M   'P 1'
#
loop_
_entity.id
_entity.type
_entity.pdbx_description
1 polymer ?
#
loop_
_entity_poly.entity_id
_entity_poly.type
_entity_poly.pdbx_seq_one_letter_code
_entity_poly.pdbx_strand_id
1 'polypeptide(L)'
;MLTAQLVFGGMNLGAWPTFWMVLVTVALCVPAAVLSWRSWSRVGADGVSVCWGFGRGRTYPWQEIRWVDVRETRSNGSMAYAARVFLTDGRRRSLPGLQSSRLYPSADFDTDFQRLVNWWEYSTHPTQRVKPAKQLRDRVTPTVAGVLLGFLTSAVILVVVILQQP
;
A
#
# COMPACT_ATOMS: atom_id res chain seq x y z
N MET A 1 -10.67 -13.65 10.89
CA MET A 1 -9.75 -14.45 10.06
C MET A 1 -9.04 -15.51 10.89
N LEU A 2 -8.30 -15.16 11.95
CA LEU A 2 -7.65 -16.11 12.87
C LEU A 2 -8.63 -17.08 13.56
N THR A 3 -9.83 -16.61 13.92
CA THR A 3 -10.89 -17.45 14.51
C THR A 3 -11.44 -18.48 13.53
N ALA A 4 -11.69 -18.09 12.28
CA ALA A 4 -12.10 -19.01 11.22
C ALA A 4 -11.01 -20.05 10.90
N GLN A 5 -9.74 -19.62 10.91
CA GLN A 5 -8.58 -20.49 10.73
C GLN A 5 -8.44 -21.55 11.84
N LEU A 6 -8.66 -21.16 13.10
CA LEU A 6 -8.64 -22.08 14.25
C LEU A 6 -9.78 -23.11 14.17
N VAL A 7 -10.98 -22.67 13.80
CA VAL A 7 -12.17 -23.56 13.71
C VAL A 7 -12.05 -24.51 12.52
N PHE A 8 -11.79 -24.02 11.30
CA PHE A 8 -11.69 -24.88 10.12
C PHE A 8 -10.43 -25.75 10.12
N GLY A 9 -9.30 -25.23 10.59
CA GLY A 9 -8.07 -26.01 10.72
C GLY A 9 -8.20 -27.11 11.76
N GLY A 10 -8.71 -26.77 12.95
CA GLY A 10 -8.88 -27.72 14.04
C GLY A 10 -9.83 -28.87 13.69
N MET A 11 -10.86 -28.61 12.89
CA MET A 11 -11.84 -29.62 12.49
C MET A 11 -11.36 -30.53 11.35
N ASN A 12 -10.52 -30.06 10.41
CA ASN A 12 -10.23 -30.78 9.18
C ASN A 12 -8.76 -31.15 8.94
N LEU A 13 -7.80 -30.44 9.56
CA LEU A 13 -6.37 -30.60 9.29
C LEU A 13 -5.60 -31.19 10.49
N GLY A 14 -6.16 -31.10 11.70
CA GLY A 14 -5.51 -31.51 12.94
C GLY A 14 -4.70 -30.39 13.60
N ALA A 15 -4.28 -30.59 14.86
CA ALA A 15 -3.70 -29.55 15.70
C ALA A 15 -2.37 -28.99 15.14
N TRP A 16 -1.52 -29.85 14.58
CA TRP A 16 -0.19 -29.48 14.10
C TRP A 16 -0.19 -28.52 12.89
N PRO A 17 -0.87 -28.84 11.76
CA PRO A 17 -0.97 -27.90 10.64
C PRO A 17 -1.75 -26.63 10.98
N THR A 18 -2.75 -26.73 11.87
CA THR A 18 -3.49 -25.54 12.36
C THR A 18 -2.58 -24.59 13.13
N PHE A 19 -1.72 -25.12 13.99
CA PHE A 19 -0.74 -24.32 14.74
C PHE A 19 0.20 -23.56 13.80
N TRP A 20 0.78 -24.24 12.81
CA TRP A 20 1.66 -23.59 11.82
C TRP A 20 0.93 -22.53 10.99
N MET A 21 -0.32 -22.78 10.58
CA MET A 21 -1.10 -21.81 9.82
C MET A 21 -1.38 -20.54 10.63
N VAL A 22 -1.72 -20.68 11.92
CA VAL A 22 -1.91 -19.55 12.83
C VAL A 22 -0.59 -18.81 13.03
N LEU A 23 0.51 -19.53 13.27
CA LEU A 23 1.83 -18.94 13.50
C LEU A 23 2.31 -18.12 12.28
N VAL A 24 2.14 -18.65 11.06
CA VAL A 24 2.44 -17.91 9.82
C VAL A 24 1.55 -16.68 9.67
N THR A 25 0.25 -16.81 9.97
CA THR A 25 -0.68 -15.67 9.87
C THR A 25 -0.29 -14.57 10.84
N VAL A 26 0.04 -14.90 12.10
CA VAL A 26 0.51 -13.93 13.09
C VAL A 26 1.84 -13.31 12.66
N ALA A 27 2.78 -14.13 12.18
CA ALA A 27 4.08 -13.68 11.70
C ALA A 27 3.98 -12.71 10.50
N LEU A 28 2.93 -12.78 9.69
CA LEU A 28 2.67 -11.84 8.60
C LEU A 28 1.85 -10.63 9.04
N CYS A 29 0.77 -10.84 9.81
CA CYS A 29 -0.15 -9.78 10.20
C CYS A 29 0.46 -8.81 11.20
N VAL A 30 1.23 -9.28 12.18
CA VAL A 30 1.80 -8.41 13.22
C VAL A 30 2.80 -7.41 12.63
N PRO A 31 3.81 -7.82 11.82
CA PRO A 31 4.70 -6.85 11.17
C PRO A 31 3.94 -5.89 10.24
N ALA A 32 2.95 -6.38 9.49
CA ALA A 32 2.15 -5.52 8.61
C ALA A 32 1.38 -4.44 9.39
N ALA A 33 0.78 -4.81 10.53
CA ALA A 33 0.07 -3.88 11.40
C ALA A 33 1.03 -2.85 12.02
N VAL A 34 2.21 -3.30 12.50
CA VAL A 34 3.24 -2.40 13.05
C VAL A 34 3.75 -1.42 12.00
N LEU A 35 4.05 -1.90 10.79
CA LEU A 35 4.49 -1.05 9.69
C LEU A 35 3.41 -0.04 9.29
N SER A 36 2.16 -0.48 9.19
CA SER A 36 1.03 0.40 8.87
C SER A 36 0.85 1.47 9.94
N TRP A 37 0.99 1.14 11.23
CA TRP A 37 0.82 2.10 12.31
C TRP A 37 1.97 3.11 12.38
N ARG A 38 3.20 2.68 12.06
CA ARG A 38 4.36 3.58 11.98
C ARG A 38 4.43 4.38 10.68
N SER A 39 3.53 4.12 9.73
CA SER A 39 3.47 4.86 8.48
C SER A 39 2.77 6.21 8.68
N TRP A 40 3.36 7.28 8.16
CA TRP A 40 2.81 8.61 8.27
C TRP A 40 3.26 9.48 7.10
N SER A 41 2.50 10.53 6.82
CA SER A 41 2.91 11.61 5.92
C SER A 41 2.61 12.96 6.57
N ARG A 42 3.51 13.92 6.40
CA ARG A 42 3.34 15.30 6.89
C ARG A 42 3.58 16.26 5.73
N VAL A 43 2.72 17.26 5.65
CA VAL A 43 2.83 18.37 4.71
C VAL A 43 3.35 19.57 5.50
N GLY A 44 4.44 20.17 5.03
CA GLY A 44 5.05 21.33 5.66
C GLY A 44 5.61 22.32 4.64
N ALA A 45 6.13 23.44 5.14
CA ALA A 45 6.69 24.49 4.28
C ALA A 45 7.87 23.99 3.43
N ASP A 46 8.67 23.06 3.96
CA ASP A 46 9.83 22.51 3.26
C ASP A 46 9.47 21.47 2.20
N GLY A 47 8.26 20.89 2.24
CA GLY A 47 7.84 19.82 1.35
C GLY A 47 6.92 18.79 2.00
N VAL A 48 6.94 17.59 1.43
CA VAL A 48 6.14 16.45 1.91
C VAL A 48 7.05 15.39 2.51
N SER A 49 6.95 15.17 3.81
CA SER A 49 7.68 14.11 4.51
C SER A 49 6.84 12.83 4.54
N VAL A 50 7.45 11.72 4.15
CA VAL A 50 6.79 10.41 4.09
C VAL A 50 7.63 9.37 4.83
N CYS A 51 6.97 8.62 5.71
CA CYS A 51 7.52 7.42 6.34
C CYS A 51 6.58 6.23 6.09
N TRP A 52 7.14 5.10 5.67
CA TRP A 52 6.42 3.85 5.38
C TRP A 52 6.53 2.83 6.53
N GLY A 53 6.77 3.32 7.74
CA GLY A 53 6.92 2.49 8.94
C GLY A 53 8.25 1.73 9.05
N PHE A 54 9.03 1.66 7.97
CA PHE A 54 10.38 1.10 7.97
C PHE A 54 11.43 2.16 7.58
N GLY A 55 12.47 2.29 8.40
CA GLY A 55 13.58 3.22 8.17
C GLY A 55 13.31 4.67 8.56
N ARG A 56 14.19 5.58 8.10
CA ARG A 56 14.01 7.03 8.27
C ARG A 56 13.04 7.55 7.21
N GLY A 57 12.06 8.34 7.66
CA GLY A 57 11.18 9.07 6.76
C GLY A 57 11.99 10.00 5.84
N ARG A 58 11.53 10.17 4.60
CA ARG A 58 12.16 11.04 3.61
C ARG A 58 11.28 12.25 3.34
N THR A 59 11.89 13.43 3.34
CA THR A 59 11.25 14.67 2.90
C THR A 59 11.49 14.87 1.41
N TYR A 60 10.41 15.09 0.68
CA TYR A 60 10.41 15.48 -0.72
C TYR A 60 10.16 16.98 -0.81
N PRO A 61 11.17 17.78 -1.18
CA PRO A 61 10.99 19.21 -1.29
C PRO A 61 10.03 19.57 -2.42
N TRP A 62 9.36 20.72 -2.32
CA TRP A 62 8.35 21.12 -3.31
C TRP A 62 8.89 21.20 -4.75
N GLN A 63 10.18 21.53 -4.94
CA GLN A 63 10.77 21.55 -6.29
C GLN A 63 10.92 20.15 -6.91
N GLU A 64 10.96 19.10 -6.08
CA GLU A 64 10.96 17.71 -6.57
C GLU A 64 9.55 17.23 -6.95
N ILE A 65 8.48 17.92 -6.53
CA ILE A 65 7.10 17.49 -6.75
C ILE A 65 6.52 18.16 -8.00
N ARG A 66 6.27 17.36 -9.03
CA ARG A 66 5.73 17.82 -10.33
C ARG A 66 4.21 17.84 -10.41
N TRP A 67 3.56 16.93 -9.70
CA TRP A 67 2.12 16.76 -9.78
C TRP A 67 1.61 16.10 -8.50
N VAL A 68 0.40 16.46 -8.10
CA VAL A 68 -0.31 15.87 -6.97
C VAL A 68 -1.62 15.29 -7.50
N ASP A 69 -1.95 14.05 -7.13
CA ASP A 69 -3.24 13.45 -7.47
C ASP A 69 -3.81 12.60 -6.32
N VAL A 70 -5.09 12.25 -6.46
CA VAL A 70 -5.73 11.22 -5.64
C VAL A 70 -5.90 9.99 -6.51
N ARG A 71 -5.39 8.85 -6.03
CA ARG A 71 -5.78 7.56 -6.61
C ARG A 71 -7.08 7.12 -5.97
N GLU A 72 -8.05 6.93 -6.84
CA GLU A 72 -9.27 6.20 -6.53
C GLU A 72 -9.06 4.72 -6.83
N THR A 73 -9.37 3.86 -5.86
CA THR A 73 -9.39 2.42 -6.04
C THR A 73 -10.77 1.90 -5.69
N ARG A 74 -11.49 1.39 -6.69
CA ARG A 74 -12.79 0.74 -6.51
C ARG A 74 -12.58 -0.76 -6.31
N SER A 75 -13.14 -1.31 -5.24
CA SER A 75 -13.12 -2.76 -4.96
C SER A 75 -14.47 -3.17 -4.38
N ASN A 76 -15.15 -4.13 -5.03
CA ASN A 76 -16.43 -4.77 -4.63
C ASN A 76 -17.29 -3.97 -3.63
N GLY A 77 -17.89 -2.86 -4.09
CA GLY A 77 -18.81 -2.04 -3.28
C GLY A 77 -18.15 -1.06 -2.30
N SER A 78 -16.83 -0.86 -2.39
CA SER A 78 -16.08 0.13 -1.60
C SER A 78 -15.15 0.97 -2.48
N MET A 79 -14.94 2.22 -2.07
CA MET A 79 -13.95 3.12 -2.65
C MET A 79 -12.86 3.41 -1.60
N ALA A 80 -11.63 3.46 -2.07
CA ALA A 80 -10.48 3.90 -1.31
C ALA A 80 -9.79 5.04 -2.06
N TYR A 81 -9.51 6.12 -1.33
CA TYR A 81 -8.83 7.31 -1.78
C TYR A 81 -7.45 7.35 -1.15
N ALA A 82 -6.41 7.58 -1.94
CA ALA A 82 -5.06 7.75 -1.43
C ALA A 82 -4.36 8.86 -2.19
N ALA A 83 -3.93 9.90 -1.49
CA ALA A 83 -3.19 11.00 -2.07
C ALA A 83 -1.78 10.55 -2.49
N ARG A 84 -1.28 11.11 -3.58
CA ARG A 84 0.03 10.78 -4.14
C ARG A 84 0.70 12.00 -4.71
N VAL A 85 2.01 11.96 -4.68
CA VAL A 85 2.88 12.93 -5.33
C VAL A 85 3.67 12.24 -6.44
N PHE A 86 3.87 12.97 -7.53
CA PHE A 86 4.74 12.61 -8.62
C PHE A 86 6.00 13.45 -8.54
N LEU A 87 7.12 12.78 -8.64
CA LEU A 87 8.42 13.39 -8.55
C LEU A 87 8.96 13.78 -9.94
N THR A 88 9.94 14.66 -9.96
CA THR A 88 10.72 15.08 -11.14
C THR A 88 11.37 13.91 -11.86
N ASP A 89 11.77 12.87 -11.14
CA ASP A 89 12.35 11.63 -11.68
C ASP A 89 11.29 10.66 -12.27
N GLY A 90 10.03 11.09 -12.33
CA GLY A 90 8.90 10.29 -12.82
C GLY A 90 8.40 9.24 -11.83
N ARG A 91 9.01 9.11 -10.64
CA ARG A 91 8.52 8.20 -9.60
C ARG A 91 7.28 8.76 -8.93
N ARG A 92 6.51 7.85 -8.33
CA ARG A 92 5.29 8.16 -7.59
C ARG A 92 5.47 7.74 -6.14
N ARG A 93 4.95 8.55 -5.23
CA ARG A 93 4.91 8.25 -3.80
C ARG A 93 3.51 8.48 -3.28
N SER A 94 2.88 7.41 -2.80
CA SER A 94 1.65 7.53 -2.01
C SER A 94 1.97 8.10 -0.64
N LEU A 95 1.01 8.84 -0.10
CA LEU A 95 1.07 9.50 1.19
C LEU A 95 0.28 8.65 2.20
N PRO A 96 0.93 7.80 3.01
CA PRO A 96 0.24 6.81 3.84
C PRO A 96 -0.57 7.45 4.98
N GLY A 97 -0.24 8.68 5.39
CA GLY A 97 -1.05 9.45 6.35
C GLY A 97 -2.17 10.25 5.70
N LEU A 98 -2.32 10.20 4.38
CA LEU A 98 -3.35 10.94 3.63
C LEU A 98 -4.10 9.97 2.71
N GLN A 99 -4.90 9.12 3.33
CA GLN A 99 -5.72 8.09 2.70
C GLN A 99 -7.04 7.93 3.45
N SER A 100 -8.11 7.60 2.73
CA SER A 100 -9.44 7.37 3.27
C SER A 100 -10.04 6.13 2.62
N SER A 101 -10.68 5.28 3.42
CA SER A 101 -11.42 4.13 2.91
C SER A 101 -12.60 3.82 3.82
N ARG A 102 -13.53 2.99 3.37
CA ARG A 102 -14.67 2.57 4.21
C ARG A 102 -14.25 1.89 5.52
N LEU A 103 -13.12 1.17 5.51
CA LEU A 103 -12.57 0.49 6.69
C LEU A 103 -11.77 1.43 7.61
N TYR A 104 -11.18 2.47 7.02
CA TYR A 104 -10.36 3.47 7.72
C TYR A 104 -10.80 4.86 7.25
N PRO A 105 -11.94 5.37 7.75
CA PRO A 105 -12.43 6.67 7.35
C PRO A 105 -11.55 7.77 7.96
N SER A 106 -11.19 8.77 7.15
CA SER A 106 -10.58 10.01 7.64
C SER A 106 -11.50 11.17 7.31
N ALA A 107 -12.11 11.79 8.34
CA ALA A 107 -13.04 12.90 8.18
C ALA A 107 -12.37 14.12 7.50
N ASP A 108 -11.08 14.33 7.77
CA ASP A 108 -10.34 15.50 7.30
C ASP A 108 -9.63 15.28 5.96
N PHE A 109 -9.90 14.18 5.25
CA PHE A 109 -9.20 13.82 4.00
C PHE A 109 -9.17 14.98 3.00
N ASP A 110 -10.35 15.55 2.71
CA ASP A 110 -10.50 16.60 1.71
C ASP A 110 -9.78 17.88 2.14
N THR A 111 -9.85 18.21 3.43
CA THR A 111 -9.20 19.40 3.99
C THR A 111 -7.67 19.28 3.94
N ASP A 112 -7.14 18.13 4.34
CA ASP A 112 -5.69 17.87 4.32
C ASP A 112 -5.16 17.71 2.89
N PHE A 113 -5.96 17.14 1.98
CA PHE A 113 -5.64 17.09 0.56
C PHE A 113 -5.64 18.48 -0.06
N GLN A 114 -6.63 19.33 0.26
CA GLN A 114 -6.66 20.70 -0.23
C GLN A 114 -5.46 21.49 0.31
N ARG A 115 -5.08 21.29 1.58
CA ARG A 115 -3.86 21.89 2.16
C ARG A 115 -2.60 21.47 1.38
N LEU A 116 -2.49 20.20 1.02
CA LEU A 116 -1.39 19.68 0.18
C LEU A 116 -1.36 20.38 -1.18
N VAL A 117 -2.51 20.49 -1.85
CA VAL A 117 -2.62 21.15 -3.16
C VAL A 117 -2.26 22.63 -3.05
N ASN A 118 -2.78 23.35 -2.06
CA ASN A 118 -2.50 24.77 -1.86
C ASN A 118 -1.01 25.03 -1.64
N TRP A 119 -0.34 24.21 -0.81
CA TRP A 119 1.11 24.33 -0.62
C TRP A 119 1.88 24.03 -1.89
N TRP A 120 1.50 22.98 -2.61
CA TRP A 120 2.14 22.64 -3.88
C TRP A 120 1.99 23.75 -4.91
N GLU A 121 0.79 24.32 -5.07
CA GLU A 121 0.56 25.43 -5.98
C GLU A 121 1.33 26.68 -5.56
N TYR A 122 1.36 27.00 -4.27
CA TYR A 122 2.11 28.14 -3.75
C TYR A 122 3.62 27.99 -3.98
N SER A 123 4.16 26.77 -3.78
CA SER A 123 5.59 26.50 -3.82
C SER A 123 6.12 26.12 -5.21
N THR A 124 5.26 25.86 -6.19
CA THR A 124 5.64 25.40 -7.54
C THR A 124 5.13 26.33 -8.63
N HIS A 125 6.05 26.77 -9.51
CA HIS A 125 5.72 27.64 -10.64
C HIS A 125 4.73 26.96 -11.61
N PRO A 126 3.73 27.68 -12.18
CA PRO A 126 2.70 27.09 -13.04
C PRO A 126 3.24 26.23 -14.20
N THR A 127 4.34 26.64 -14.82
CA THR A 127 5.00 25.91 -15.92
C THR A 127 5.63 24.58 -15.51
N GLN A 128 5.82 24.35 -14.20
CA GLN A 128 6.39 23.11 -13.65
C GLN A 128 5.31 22.09 -13.26
N ARG A 129 4.04 22.49 -13.24
CA ARG A 129 2.87 21.68 -12.86
C ARG A 129 2.41 20.81 -14.03
N VAL A 130 3.29 19.91 -14.47
CA VAL A 130 3.04 19.03 -15.62
C VAL A 130 2.76 17.63 -15.12
N LYS A 131 1.60 17.09 -15.51
CA LYS A 131 1.21 15.71 -15.21
C LYS A 131 2.13 14.72 -15.93
N PRO A 132 2.87 13.85 -15.23
CA PRO A 132 3.75 12.89 -15.88
C PRO A 132 2.96 11.82 -16.65
N ALA A 133 3.53 11.36 -17.76
CA ALA A 133 2.96 10.27 -18.53
C ALA A 133 2.83 8.98 -17.70
N LYS A 134 1.82 8.17 -18.01
CA LYS A 134 1.63 6.85 -17.36
C LYS A 134 2.77 5.92 -17.80
N GLN A 135 3.48 5.32 -16.85
CA GLN A 135 4.54 4.36 -17.10
C GLN A 135 3.96 2.94 -17.24
N LEU A 136 4.69 2.03 -17.90
CA LEU A 136 4.29 0.62 -18.05
C LEU A 136 4.07 -0.07 -16.71
N ARG A 137 4.88 0.28 -15.69
CA ARG A 137 4.71 -0.22 -14.32
C ARG A 137 3.34 0.12 -13.73
N ASP A 138 2.70 1.21 -14.16
CA ASP A 138 1.36 1.58 -13.71
C ASP A 138 0.26 0.68 -14.28
N ARG A 139 0.57 -0.12 -15.31
CA ARG A 139 -0.35 -1.10 -15.88
C ARG A 139 -0.34 -2.43 -15.13
N VAL A 140 0.65 -2.67 -14.28
CA VAL A 140 0.69 -3.88 -13.43
C VAL A 140 -0.29 -3.67 -12.28
N THR A 141 -1.49 -4.21 -12.43
CA THR A 141 -2.53 -4.16 -11.40
C THR A 141 -2.22 -5.16 -10.29
N PRO A 142 -2.76 -4.95 -9.07
CA PRO A 142 -2.68 -5.93 -7.99
C PRO A 142 -3.18 -7.31 -8.41
N THR A 143 -4.14 -7.36 -9.33
CA THR A 143 -4.68 -8.60 -9.91
C THR A 143 -3.62 -9.38 -10.67
N VAL A 144 -2.85 -8.72 -11.54
CA VAL A 144 -1.76 -9.38 -12.29
C VAL A 144 -0.69 -9.91 -11.35
N ALA A 145 -0.29 -9.12 -10.35
CA ALA A 145 0.66 -9.56 -9.35
C ALA A 145 0.15 -10.77 -8.54
N GLY A 146 -1.14 -10.75 -8.17
CA GLY A 146 -1.79 -11.85 -7.47
C GLY A 146 -1.86 -13.13 -8.30
N VAL A 147 -2.16 -13.03 -9.59
CA VAL A 147 -2.16 -14.18 -10.51
C VAL A 147 -0.76 -14.79 -10.63
N LEU A 148 0.27 -13.95 -10.82
CA LEU A 148 1.66 -14.41 -10.91
C LEU A 148 2.11 -15.11 -9.61
N LEU A 149 1.79 -14.51 -8.45
CA LEU A 149 2.05 -15.13 -7.15
C LEU A 149 1.33 -16.47 -7.00
N GLY A 150 0.06 -16.54 -7.41
CA GLY A 150 -0.74 -17.76 -7.40
C GLY A 150 -0.09 -18.89 -8.18
N PHE A 151 0.33 -18.63 -9.43
CA PHE A 151 1.07 -19.61 -10.24
C PHE A 151 2.36 -20.07 -9.57
N LEU A 152 3.12 -19.14 -8.99
CA LEU A 152 4.38 -19.43 -8.31
C LEU A 152 4.15 -20.33 -7.09
N THR A 153 3.15 -20.02 -6.25
CA THR A 153 2.79 -20.86 -5.11
C THR A 153 2.31 -22.24 -5.53
N SER A 154 1.48 -22.35 -6.56
CA SER A 154 1.00 -23.64 -7.05
C SER A 154 2.13 -24.52 -7.59
N ALA A 155 3.07 -23.93 -8.34
CA ALA A 155 4.24 -24.64 -8.85
C ALA A 155 5.14 -25.16 -7.71
N VAL A 156 5.40 -24.34 -6.68
CA VAL A 156 6.18 -24.76 -5.51
C VAL A 156 5.50 -25.90 -4.77
N ILE A 157 4.18 -25.82 -4.55
CA ILE A 157 3.42 -26.90 -3.90
C ILE A 157 3.53 -28.19 -4.73
N LEU A 158 3.35 -28.12 -6.05
CA LEU A 158 3.47 -29.27 -6.94
C LEU A 158 4.85 -29.93 -6.84
N VAL A 159 5.93 -29.13 -6.87
CA VAL A 159 7.31 -29.63 -6.74
C VAL A 159 7.53 -30.32 -5.41
N VAL A 160 7.07 -29.72 -4.31
CA VAL A 160 7.19 -30.32 -2.96
C VAL A 160 6.43 -31.64 -2.90
N VAL A 161 5.22 -31.71 -3.46
CA VAL A 161 4.42 -32.94 -3.50
C VAL A 161 5.13 -34.03 -4.31
N ILE A 162 5.66 -33.70 -5.49
CA ILE A 162 6.42 -34.65 -6.32
C ILE A 162 7.65 -35.18 -5.58
N LEU A 163 8.39 -34.31 -4.88
CA LEU A 163 9.58 -34.69 -4.11
C LEU A 163 9.26 -35.48 -2.84
N GLN A 164 8.01 -35.46 -2.37
CA GLN A 164 7.55 -36.22 -1.21
C GLN A 164 6.86 -37.54 -1.58
N GLN A 165 6.63 -37.80 -2.87
CA GLN A 165 6.17 -39.12 -3.32
C GLN A 165 7.35 -40.10 -3.28
N PRO A 166 7.20 -41.28 -2.64
CA PRO A 166 8.27 -42.27 -2.53
C PRO A 166 8.68 -42.86 -3.88
#